data_AF-A0AAX0I4T4-F1
#
_entry.id   AF-A0AAX0I4T4-F1
#
_cell.length_a   1.000
_cell.length_b   1.000
_cell.length_c   1.000
_cell.angle_alpha   90.00
_cell.angle_beta   90.00
_cell.angle_gamma   90.00
#
_symmetry.space_group_name_H-M   'P 1'
#
loop_
_entity.id
_entity.type
_entity.pdbx_description
1 polymer ?
#
loop_
_entity_poly.entity_id
_entity_poly.type
_entity_poly.pdbx_seq_one_letter_code
_entity_poly.pdbx_strand_id
1 'polypeptide(L)'
;MNSRFQPPPIIKACERLLVEIEQCVRRFVRYHRYAIGTDLRKQAMTVYRNANRAWRDRENQARWVRQLVWDIDELKQHLQTAKLLNACSSFRQFEMLARLAEQLGAQAGGWHRQQQTPKVQNARAREGFAQRDQKLSTHAASAGANP
;
A
#
# COMPACT_ATOMS: atom_id res chain seq x y z
N MET A 1 1.19 4.25 23.90
CA MET A 1 2.02 5.47 23.72
C MET A 1 2.63 5.44 22.33
N ASN A 2 2.09 6.18 21.36
CA ASN A 2 2.72 6.29 20.04
C ASN A 2 3.91 7.26 20.17
N SER A 3 5.12 6.71 20.22
CA SER A 3 6.33 7.51 20.15
C SER A 3 6.29 8.37 18.89
N ARG A 4 6.67 9.64 19.00
CA ARG A 4 6.75 10.61 17.89
C ARG A 4 7.60 10.12 16.70
N PHE A 5 8.36 9.04 16.91
CA PHE A 5 9.23 8.40 15.92
C PHE A 5 8.64 7.14 15.28
N GLN A 6 7.42 6.72 15.61
CA GLN A 6 6.86 5.49 15.04
C GLN A 6 6.44 5.73 13.59
N PRO A 7 7.08 5.06 12.60
CA PRO A 7 6.71 5.22 11.21
C PRO A 7 5.31 4.63 10.97
N PRO A 8 4.57 5.16 9.97
CA PRO A 8 3.30 4.57 9.55
C PRO A 8 3.50 3.12 9.11
N PRO A 9 2.45 2.28 9.17
CA PRO A 9 2.56 0.84 8.93
C PRO A 9 3.25 0.46 7.61
N ILE A 10 2.97 1.19 6.53
CA ILE A 10 3.57 0.93 5.22
C ILE A 10 5.08 1.21 5.19
N ILE A 11 5.53 2.29 5.83
CA ILE A 11 6.96 2.61 5.93
C ILE A 11 7.67 1.56 6.78
N LYS A 12 7.07 1.13 7.89
CA LYS A 12 7.60 0.05 8.74
C LYS A 12 7.71 -1.28 7.97
N ALA A 13 6.73 -1.59 7.11
CA ALA A 13 6.77 -2.77 6.26
C ALA A 13 7.90 -2.69 5.22
N CYS A 14 8.08 -1.54 4.56
CA CYS A 14 9.20 -1.30 3.65
C CYS A 14 10.55 -1.43 4.35
N GLU A 15 10.70 -0.86 5.54
CA GLU A 15 11.93 -0.92 6.34
C GLU A 15 12.29 -2.37 6.68
N ARG A 16 11.32 -3.14 7.17
CA ARG A 16 11.51 -4.58 7.45
C ARG A 16 11.95 -5.32 6.19
N LEU A 17 11.25 -5.13 5.07
CA LEU A 17 11.59 -5.81 3.81
C LEU A 17 12.99 -5.45 3.32
N LEU A 18 13.37 -4.17 3.39
CA LEU A 18 14.70 -3.69 3.02
C LEU A 18 15.80 -4.38 3.84
N VAL A 19 15.63 -4.46 5.16
CA VAL A 19 16.62 -5.10 6.05
C VAL A 19 16.73 -6.60 5.75
N GLU A 20 15.61 -7.30 5.58
CA GLU A 20 15.61 -8.74 5.26
C GLU A 20 16.26 -9.03 3.90
N ILE A 21 16.07 -8.14 2.91
CA ILE A 21 16.76 -8.23 1.62
C ILE A 21 18.26 -8.07 1.82
N GLU A 22 18.73 -7.09 2.60
CA GLU A 22 20.17 -6.92 2.84
C GLU A 22 20.78 -8.16 3.51
N GLN A 23 20.09 -8.74 4.50
CA GLN A 23 20.54 -9.97 5.16
C GLN A 23 20.58 -11.17 4.21
N CYS A 24 19.65 -11.23 3.25
CA CYS A 24 19.65 -12.23 2.19
C CYS A 24 20.84 -12.05 1.24
N VAL A 25 21.02 -10.84 0.69
CA VAL A 25 22.07 -10.57 -0.30
C VAL A 25 23.47 -10.67 0.32
N ARG A 26 23.64 -10.36 1.60
CA ARG A 26 24.90 -10.60 2.33
C ARG A 26 25.39 -12.04 2.19
N ARG A 27 24.47 -13.01 2.11
CA ARG A 27 24.79 -14.45 1.99
C ARG A 27 25.01 -14.92 0.55
N PHE A 28 24.74 -14.09 -0.46
CA PHE A 28 24.96 -14.47 -1.85
C PHE A 28 26.44 -14.73 -2.12
N VAL A 29 26.75 -15.67 -3.00
CA VAL A 29 28.11 -15.81 -3.56
C VAL A 29 28.51 -14.53 -4.29
N ARG A 30 29.82 -14.28 -4.40
CA ARG A 30 30.37 -13.03 -4.94
C ARG A 30 29.76 -12.64 -6.28
N TYR A 31 29.62 -13.60 -7.20
CA TYR A 31 29.07 -13.39 -8.54
C TYR A 31 27.66 -12.78 -8.49
N HIS A 32 26.72 -13.40 -7.76
CA HIS A 32 25.35 -12.90 -7.66
C HIS A 32 25.23 -11.63 -6.79
N ARG A 33 26.11 -11.47 -5.78
CA ARG A 33 26.07 -10.32 -4.86
C ARG A 33 26.24 -8.98 -5.57
N TYR A 34 27.10 -8.94 -6.59
CA TYR A 34 27.40 -7.72 -7.35
C TYR A 34 26.56 -7.57 -8.62
N ALA A 35 25.92 -8.65 -9.08
CA ALA A 35 24.89 -8.60 -10.13
C ALA A 35 23.50 -8.36 -9.50
N ILE A 36 22.62 -9.37 -9.53
CA ILE A 36 21.24 -9.30 -9.03
C ILE A 36 21.11 -8.80 -7.58
N GLY A 37 22.13 -9.05 -6.74
CA GLY A 37 22.17 -8.55 -5.38
C GLY A 37 22.27 -7.02 -5.29
N THR A 38 22.95 -6.38 -6.25
CA THR A 38 23.01 -4.91 -6.34
C THR A 38 21.64 -4.35 -6.71
N ASP A 39 20.97 -4.96 -7.69
CA ASP A 39 19.68 -4.49 -8.19
C ASP A 39 18.58 -4.64 -7.12
N LEU A 40 18.56 -5.77 -6.40
CA LEU A 40 17.67 -6.00 -5.26
C LEU A 40 17.78 -4.91 -4.19
N ARG A 41 19.00 -4.55 -3.79
CA ARG A 41 19.22 -3.51 -2.77
C ARG A 41 18.78 -2.14 -3.25
N LYS A 42 19.14 -1.80 -4.49
CA LYS A 42 18.74 -0.52 -5.11
C LYS A 42 17.23 -0.43 -5.15
N GLN A 43 16.55 -1.47 -5.60
CA GLN A 43 15.10 -1.46 -5.71
C GLN A 43 14.39 -1.45 -4.35
N ALA A 44 14.88 -2.21 -3.37
CA ALA A 44 14.36 -2.14 -2.00
C ALA A 44 14.49 -0.74 -1.40
N MET A 45 15.61 -0.06 -1.67
CA MET A 45 15.83 1.33 -1.26
C MET A 45 14.88 2.29 -1.99
N THR A 46 14.64 2.09 -3.29
CA THR A 46 13.66 2.86 -4.08
C THR A 46 12.26 2.74 -3.48
N VAL A 47 11.80 1.51 -3.21
CA VAL A 47 10.50 1.22 -2.56
C VAL A 47 10.39 1.94 -1.22
N TYR A 48 11.41 1.86 -0.36
CA TYR A 48 11.41 2.56 0.93
C TYR A 48 11.31 4.08 0.77
N ARG A 49 12.10 4.66 -0.13
CA ARG A 49 12.11 6.12 -0.39
C ARG A 49 10.78 6.60 -0.97
N ASN A 50 10.20 5.88 -1.93
CA ASN A 50 8.94 6.26 -2.56
C ASN A 50 7.75 6.06 -1.63
N ALA A 51 7.76 5.06 -0.73
CA ALA A 51 6.78 4.96 0.35
C ALA A 51 6.83 6.16 1.30
N ASN A 52 8.04 6.62 1.67
CA ASN A 52 8.18 7.82 2.50
C ASN A 52 7.70 9.09 1.77
N ARG A 53 7.99 9.22 0.47
CA ARG A 53 7.48 10.32 -0.36
C ARG A 53 5.95 10.30 -0.44
N ALA A 54 5.35 9.14 -0.71
CA ALA A 54 3.89 8.98 -0.72
C ALA A 54 3.24 9.41 0.60
N TRP A 55 3.91 9.16 1.72
CA TRP A 55 3.40 9.54 3.04
C TRP A 55 3.53 11.05 3.33
N ARG A 56 4.67 11.65 2.96
CA ARG A 56 4.98 13.06 3.29
C ARG A 56 4.37 14.06 2.30
N ASP A 57 4.41 13.75 1.01
CA ASP A 57 3.92 14.63 -0.06
C ASP A 57 2.46 14.31 -0.36
N ARG A 58 1.57 14.94 0.41
CA ARG A 58 0.12 14.73 0.29
C ARG A 58 -0.46 15.23 -1.03
N GLU A 59 0.10 16.30 -1.58
CA GLU A 59 -0.38 16.90 -2.84
C GLU A 59 -0.15 15.95 -4.02
N ASN A 60 1.02 15.31 -4.07
CA ASN A 60 1.34 14.35 -5.14
C ASN A 60 1.18 12.88 -4.69
N GLN A 61 0.46 12.63 -3.59
CA GLN A 61 0.37 11.30 -2.99
C GLN A 61 -0.13 10.26 -3.99
N ALA A 62 -1.15 10.57 -4.79
CA ALA A 62 -1.68 9.64 -5.79
C ALA A 62 -0.62 9.22 -6.83
N ARG A 63 0.26 10.15 -7.24
CA ARG A 63 1.39 9.85 -8.14
C ARG A 63 2.40 8.93 -7.45
N TRP A 64 2.78 9.26 -6.21
CA TRP A 64 3.76 8.46 -5.47
C TRP A 64 3.26 7.06 -5.13
N VAL A 65 1.99 6.91 -4.77
CA VAL A 65 1.38 5.60 -4.50
C VAL A 65 1.33 4.74 -5.77
N ARG A 66 1.02 5.35 -6.92
CA ARG A 66 1.07 4.63 -8.21
C ARG A 66 2.49 4.18 -8.55
N GLN A 67 3.48 5.05 -8.36
CA GLN A 67 4.88 4.68 -8.56
C GLN A 67 5.30 3.56 -7.60
N LEU A 68 4.90 3.64 -6.33
CA LEU A 68 5.21 2.63 -5.33
C LEU A 68 4.68 1.24 -5.71
N VAL A 69 3.48 1.15 -6.30
CA VAL A 69 2.94 -0.12 -6.81
C VAL A 69 3.87 -0.72 -7.87
N TRP A 70 4.29 0.08 -8.85
CA TRP A 70 5.25 -0.36 -9.87
C TRP A 70 6.60 -0.78 -9.28
N ASP A 71 7.13 0.01 -8.34
CA ASP A 71 8.42 -0.27 -7.72
C ASP A 71 8.38 -1.62 -6.95
N ILE A 72 7.25 -1.93 -6.29
CA ILE A 72 7.05 -3.19 -5.58
C ILE A 72 6.98 -4.36 -6.57
N ASP A 73 6.31 -4.21 -7.71
CA ASP A 73 6.24 -5.27 -8.71
C ASP A 73 7.61 -5.55 -9.34
N GLU A 74 8.39 -4.52 -9.64
CA GLU A 74 9.78 -4.66 -10.08
C GLU A 74 10.66 -5.32 -8.99
N LEU A 75 10.45 -5.00 -7.70
CA LEU A 75 11.13 -5.68 -6.61
C LEU A 75 10.81 -7.19 -6.57
N LYS A 76 9.54 -7.55 -6.78
CA LYS A 76 9.12 -8.97 -6.86
C LYS A 76 9.78 -9.68 -8.05
N GLN A 77 9.92 -9.02 -9.19
CA GLN A 77 10.65 -9.57 -10.35
C GLN A 77 12.12 -9.86 -10.01
N HIS A 78 12.81 -8.92 -9.34
CA HIS A 78 14.19 -9.16 -8.90
C HIS A 78 14.30 -10.33 -7.90
N LEU A 79 13.35 -10.46 -6.96
CA LEU A 79 13.31 -11.58 -6.02
C LEU A 79 13.14 -12.91 -6.76
N GLN A 80 12.28 -12.95 -7.77
CA GLN A 80 12.07 -14.13 -8.60
C GLN A 80 13.33 -14.49 -9.39
N THR A 81 14.01 -13.51 -10.00
CA THR A 81 15.27 -13.73 -10.70
C THR A 81 16.35 -14.27 -9.76
N ALA A 82 16.48 -13.72 -8.54
CA ALA A 82 17.43 -14.23 -7.56
C ALA A 82 17.13 -15.69 -7.17
N LYS A 83 15.84 -16.08 -7.09
CA LYS A 83 15.43 -17.46 -6.87
C LYS A 83 15.79 -18.37 -8.05
N LEU A 84 15.53 -17.93 -9.29
CA LEU A 84 15.83 -18.72 -10.49
C LEU A 84 17.34 -18.93 -10.68
N LEU A 85 18.15 -17.96 -10.27
CA LEU A 85 19.61 -18.07 -10.22
C LEU A 85 20.14 -18.89 -9.05
N ASN A 86 19.26 -19.41 -8.18
CA ASN A 86 19.63 -20.09 -6.92
C ASN A 86 20.56 -19.26 -6.03
N ALA A 87 20.40 -17.92 -6.05
CA ALA A 87 21.27 -17.01 -5.29
C ALA A 87 20.91 -16.97 -3.80
N CYS A 88 19.63 -17.18 -3.46
CA CYS A 88 19.15 -17.25 -2.08
C CYS A 88 19.71 -18.48 -1.35
N SER A 89 20.07 -18.33 -0.08
CA SER A 89 20.68 -19.42 0.70
C SER A 89 19.75 -20.62 0.92
N SER A 90 18.44 -20.40 0.89
CA SER A 90 17.42 -21.46 0.93
C SER A 90 16.11 -20.98 0.33
N PHE A 91 15.27 -21.94 -0.08
CA PHE A 91 13.90 -21.65 -0.53
C PHE A 91 13.09 -20.92 0.55
N ARG A 92 13.25 -21.30 1.83
CA ARG A 92 12.57 -20.65 2.96
C ARG A 92 12.90 -19.16 3.07
N GLN A 93 14.15 -18.77 2.81
CA GLN A 93 14.55 -17.36 2.82
C GLN A 93 13.87 -16.59 1.69
N PHE A 94 13.85 -17.17 0.48
CA PHE A 94 13.11 -16.60 -0.65
C PHE A 94 11.61 -16.46 -0.34
N GLU A 95 10.98 -17.52 0.15
CA GLU A 95 9.54 -17.54 0.45
C GLU A 95 9.14 -16.47 1.46
N MET A 96 9.96 -16.29 2.51
CA MET A 96 9.76 -15.24 3.50
C MET A 96 9.81 -13.84 2.87
N LEU A 97 10.79 -13.57 2.00
CA LEU A 97 10.87 -12.29 1.28
C LEU A 97 9.70 -12.10 0.31
N ALA A 98 9.31 -13.13 -0.42
CA ALA A 98 8.18 -13.09 -1.34
C ALA A 98 6.86 -12.77 -0.62
N ARG A 99 6.62 -13.39 0.55
CA ARG A 99 5.46 -13.10 1.39
C ARG A 99 5.45 -11.66 1.91
N LEU A 100 6.60 -11.14 2.33
CA LEU A 100 6.72 -9.75 2.78
C LEU A 100 6.46 -8.77 1.63
N ALA A 101 7.00 -9.03 0.44
CA ALA A 101 6.76 -8.21 -0.75
C ALA A 101 5.29 -8.27 -1.20
N GLU A 102 4.64 -9.43 -1.09
CA GLU A 102 3.20 -9.59 -1.39
C GLU A 102 2.32 -8.81 -0.41
N GLN A 103 2.59 -8.92 0.89
CA GLN A 103 1.89 -8.15 1.92
C GLN A 103 2.07 -6.64 1.72
N LEU A 104 3.26 -6.20 1.34
CA LEU A 104 3.52 -4.80 1.02
C LEU A 104 2.75 -4.35 -0.23
N GLY A 105 2.72 -5.17 -1.27
CA GLY A 105 1.92 -4.93 -2.48
C GLY A 105 0.43 -4.81 -2.17
N ALA A 106 -0.11 -5.66 -1.30
CA ALA A 106 -1.50 -5.58 -0.85
C ALA A 106 -1.80 -4.25 -0.12
N GLN A 107 -0.88 -3.79 0.75
CA GLN A 107 -1.00 -2.49 1.42
C GLN A 107 -0.95 -1.33 0.42
N ALA A 108 0.01 -1.31 -0.49
CA ALA A 108 0.14 -0.27 -1.51
C ALA A 108 -1.06 -0.24 -2.48
N GLY A 109 -1.54 -1.41 -2.90
CA GLY A 109 -2.73 -1.54 -3.75
C GLY A 109 -4.01 -1.10 -3.05
N GLY A 110 -4.15 -1.38 -1.75
CA GLY A 110 -5.23 -0.85 -0.92
C GLY A 110 -5.21 0.68 -0.87
N TRP A 111 -4.03 1.26 -0.66
CA TRP A 111 -3.85 2.71 -0.68
C TRP A 111 -4.16 3.31 -2.05
N HIS A 112 -3.72 2.67 -3.13
CA HIS A 112 -4.00 3.10 -4.50
C HIS A 112 -5.50 3.11 -4.81
N ARG A 113 -6.25 2.07 -4.42
CA ARG A 113 -7.71 2.02 -4.59
C ARG A 113 -8.44 3.13 -3.84
N GLN A 114 -8.00 3.44 -2.62
CA GLN A 114 -8.57 4.55 -1.82
C GLN A 114 -8.42 5.92 -2.50
N GLN A 115 -7.38 6.12 -3.31
CA GLN A 115 -7.21 7.36 -4.09
C GLN A 115 -8.09 7.40 -5.34
N GLN A 116 -8.47 6.24 -5.88
CA GLN A 116 -9.27 6.13 -7.10
C GLN A 116 -10.76 6.19 -6.84
N THR A 117 -11.24 5.70 -5.69
CA THR A 117 -12.66 5.80 -5.32
C THR A 117 -12.98 7.24 -4.95
N PRO A 118 -13.75 7.99 -5.76
CA PRO A 118 -14.09 9.35 -5.43
C PRO A 118 -14.99 9.35 -4.19
N LYS A 119 -14.81 10.32 -3.28
CA LYS A 119 -15.76 10.61 -2.17
C LYS A 119 -17.20 10.90 -2.64
N VAL A 120 -17.47 10.90 -3.95
CA VAL A 120 -18.77 11.15 -4.59
C VAL A 120 -19.87 10.20 -4.12
N GLN A 121 -19.54 8.95 -3.75
CA GLN A 121 -20.54 8.03 -3.20
C GLN A 121 -21.07 8.47 -1.82
N ASN A 122 -20.23 9.10 -1.00
CA ASN A 122 -20.65 9.66 0.30
C ASN A 122 -21.43 10.98 0.16
N ALA A 123 -21.24 11.72 -0.94
CA ALA A 123 -22.03 12.92 -1.24
C ALA A 123 -23.45 12.54 -1.70
N ARG A 124 -23.59 11.58 -2.63
CA ARG A 124 -24.90 11.10 -3.11
C ARG A 124 -25.71 10.37 -2.03
N ALA A 125 -25.05 9.67 -1.11
CA ALA A 125 -25.73 9.08 0.04
C ALA A 125 -26.34 10.15 0.95
N ARG A 126 -25.62 11.25 1.24
CA ARG A 126 -26.14 12.37 2.04
C ARG A 126 -27.32 13.09 1.37
N GLU A 127 -27.28 13.29 0.05
CA GLU A 127 -28.41 13.84 -0.71
C GLU A 127 -29.66 12.94 -0.62
N GLY A 128 -29.48 11.61 -0.71
CA GLY A 128 -30.57 10.65 -0.57
C GLY A 128 -31.19 10.55 0.84
N PHE A 129 -30.44 10.85 1.90
CA PHE A 129 -30.98 10.97 3.26
C PHE A 129 -31.75 12.28 3.45
N ALA A 130 -31.22 13.41 2.97
CA ALA A 130 -31.91 14.71 3.05
C ALA A 130 -33.27 14.71 2.30
N GLN A 131 -33.36 13.99 1.17
CA GLN A 131 -34.60 13.86 0.41
C GLN A 131 -35.67 12.96 1.07
N ARG A 132 -35.27 12.06 1.97
CA ARG A 132 -36.21 11.17 2.71
C ARG A 132 -36.86 11.90 3.88
N ASP A 133 -36.12 12.76 4.58
CA ASP A 133 -36.66 13.58 5.67
C ASP A 133 -37.71 14.59 5.17
N GLN A 134 -37.55 15.11 3.95
CA GLN A 134 -38.51 16.02 3.33
C GLN A 134 -39.86 15.37 2.98
N LYS A 135 -39.90 14.04 2.76
CA LYS A 135 -41.13 13.32 2.41
C LYS A 135 -41.98 12.89 3.62
N LEU A 136 -41.43 12.99 4.84
CA LEU A 136 -42.10 12.55 6.07
C LEU A 136 -42.78 13.69 6.85
N SER A 137 -42.70 14.94 6.38
CA SER A 137 -43.22 16.11 7.10
C SER A 137 -44.56 16.66 6.60
N THR A 138 -45.41 15.83 5.98
CA THR A 138 -46.75 16.26 5.55
C THR A 138 -47.84 15.38 6.17
N HIS A 139 -48.23 15.71 7.39
CA HIS A 139 -49.58 15.46 7.89
C HIS A 139 -50.09 16.71 8.61
N ALA A 140 -50.65 17.63 7.83
CA ALA A 140 -51.55 18.63 8.36
C ALA A 140 -52.84 17.90 8.77
N ALA A 141 -53.15 17.92 10.07
CA ALA A 141 -54.41 17.44 10.62
C ALA A 141 -55.53 18.38 10.15
N SER A 142 -56.43 17.87 9.30
CA SER A 142 -57.66 18.59 8.94
C SER A 142 -58.68 18.43 10.06
N ALA A 143 -59.15 19.55 10.59
CA ALA A 143 -60.24 19.65 11.54
C ALA A 143 -61.62 19.57 10.84
N GLY A 144 -62.60 19.01 11.56
CA GLY A 144 -64.06 19.07 11.32
C GLY A 144 -64.60 18.05 10.32
N ALA A 145 -65.83 17.54 10.40
CA ALA A 145 -66.96 17.59 11.35
C ALA A 145 -68.00 16.57 10.82
N ASN A 146 -68.83 15.95 11.68
CA ASN A 146 -70.21 15.52 11.36
C ASN A 146 -70.88 14.77 12.52
N PRO A 147 -72.22 14.71 12.59
CA PRO A 147 -73.24 15.72 12.26
C PRO A 147 -73.96 16.29 13.50
#